data_AF-A0A2D6LNL5-F1
#
_entry.id   AF-A0A2D6LNL5-F1
#
_cell.length_a   1.000
_cell.length_b   1.000
_cell.length_c   1.000
_cell.angle_alpha   90.00
_cell.angle_beta   90.00
_cell.angle_gamma   90.00
#
_symmetry.space_group_name_H-M   'P 1'
#
loop_
_entity.id
_entity.type
_entity.pdbx_description
1 polymer ?
#
loop_
_entity_poly.entity_id
_entity_poly.type
_entity_poly.pdbx_seq_one_letter_code
_entity_poly.pdbx_strand_id
1 'polypeptide(L)'
;MDEATFHNKLAELMGEISSLPKAEQDKLTALAQKTQDRHDKLTKTVSDLQESLDYLRLSIKYLVFDLEATRRENAYLRKMLEEKHTDADEADDDIEQV
;
A
#
# COMPACT_ATOMS: atom_id res chain seq x y z
N MET A 1 9.79 -16.93 10.46
CA MET A 1 11.10 -16.91 11.12
C MET A 1 11.47 -15.46 11.24
N ASP A 2 11.74 -14.95 12.44
CA ASP A 2 12.12 -13.55 12.59
C ASP A 2 13.59 -13.34 12.18
N GLU A 3 13.96 -12.10 11.92
CA GLU A 3 15.32 -11.69 11.53
C GLU A 3 16.37 -12.20 12.55
N ALA A 4 16.06 -12.09 13.84
CA ALA A 4 16.97 -12.45 14.93
C ALA A 4 17.27 -13.95 14.97
N THR A 5 16.27 -14.80 14.76
CA THR A 5 16.41 -16.26 14.72
C THR A 5 17.19 -16.71 13.49
N PHE A 6 17.07 -16.00 12.36
CA PHE A 6 17.90 -16.28 11.18
C PHE A 6 19.37 -15.96 11.44
N HIS A 7 19.69 -14.75 11.91
CA HIS A 7 21.08 -14.36 12.20
C HIS A 7 21.73 -15.23 13.27
N ASN A 8 20.99 -15.60 14.33
CA ASN A 8 21.51 -16.49 15.37
C ASN A 8 21.88 -17.88 14.82
N LYS A 9 21.03 -18.47 14.00
CA LYS A 9 21.33 -19.78 13.38
C LYS A 9 22.44 -19.70 12.34
N LEU A 10 22.53 -18.59 11.61
CA LEU A 10 23.61 -18.37 10.65
C LEU A 10 24.96 -18.20 11.37
N ALA A 11 24.97 -17.50 12.50
CA ALA A 11 26.17 -17.36 13.33
C ALA A 11 26.61 -18.69 13.94
N GLU A 12 25.67 -19.52 14.42
CA GLU A 12 25.94 -20.88 14.90
C GLU A 12 26.54 -21.76 13.79
N LEU A 13 25.93 -21.74 12.59
CA LEU A 13 26.42 -22.46 11.42
C LEU A 13 27.83 -22.01 11.01
N MET A 14 28.10 -20.71 11.03
CA MET A 14 29.42 -20.15 10.75
C MET A 14 30.47 -20.58 11.78
N GLY A 15 30.07 -20.68 13.06
CA GLY A 15 30.89 -21.24 14.13
C GLY A 15 31.25 -22.70 13.87
N GLU A 16 30.29 -23.53 13.46
CA GLU A 16 30.54 -24.92 13.11
C GLU A 16 31.46 -25.07 11.88
N ILE A 17 31.25 -24.26 10.84
CA ILE A 17 32.09 -24.25 9.63
C ILE A 17 33.54 -23.89 9.99
N SER A 18 33.75 -23.00 10.97
CA SER A 18 35.09 -22.58 11.41
C SER A 18 35.91 -23.72 12.06
N SER A 19 35.25 -24.81 12.49
CA SER A 19 35.88 -25.99 13.08
C SER A 19 36.33 -27.05 12.05
N LEU A 20 35.93 -26.91 10.78
CA LEU A 20 36.23 -27.86 9.70
C LEU A 20 37.63 -27.64 9.08
N PRO A 21 38.22 -28.66 8.42
CA PRO A 21 39.45 -28.51 7.65
C PRO A 21 39.34 -27.43 6.56
N LYS A 22 40.40 -26.63 6.37
CA LYS A 22 40.44 -25.47 5.44
C LYS A 22 39.91 -25.74 4.03
N ALA A 23 40.08 -26.95 3.50
CA ALA A 23 39.66 -27.31 2.14
C ALA A 23 38.13 -27.31 1.95
N GLU A 24 37.34 -27.54 3.00
CA GLU A 24 35.87 -27.57 2.95
C GLU A 24 35.26 -26.24 3.45
N GLN A 25 36.03 -25.51 4.24
CA GLN A 25 35.64 -24.28 4.93
C GLN A 25 35.31 -23.14 3.95
N ASP A 26 36.12 -22.94 2.91
CA ASP A 26 35.96 -21.83 1.96
C ASP A 26 34.64 -21.91 1.16
N LYS A 27 34.28 -23.12 0.70
CA LYS A 27 33.03 -23.33 -0.05
C LYS A 27 31.79 -23.09 0.81
N LEU A 28 31.80 -23.61 2.04
CA LEU A 28 30.67 -23.47 2.96
C LEU A 28 30.51 -22.02 3.43
N THR A 29 31.61 -21.33 3.71
CA THR A 29 31.61 -19.90 4.05
C THR A 29 31.04 -19.06 2.91
N ALA A 30 31.46 -19.31 1.67
CA ALA A 30 30.93 -18.60 0.50
C ALA A 30 29.42 -18.85 0.30
N LEU A 31 28.94 -20.07 0.57
CA LEU A 31 27.53 -20.41 0.46
C LEU A 31 26.69 -19.77 1.57
N ALA A 32 27.20 -19.74 2.80
CA ALA A 32 26.56 -19.07 3.94
C ALA A 32 26.42 -17.57 3.67
N GLN A 33 27.50 -16.90 3.24
CA GLN A 33 27.47 -15.48 2.88
C GLN A 33 26.44 -15.20 1.77
N LYS A 34 26.44 -16.00 0.70
CA LYS A 34 25.47 -15.85 -0.40
C LYS A 34 24.03 -16.06 0.05
N THR A 35 23.81 -16.87 1.08
CA THR A 35 22.48 -17.12 1.64
C THR A 35 22.03 -15.94 2.49
N GLN A 36 22.93 -15.36 3.30
CA GLN A 36 22.69 -14.14 4.04
C GLN A 36 22.36 -12.97 3.10
N ASP A 37 23.19 -12.72 2.07
CA ASP A 37 22.97 -11.62 1.13
C ASP A 37 21.61 -11.72 0.40
N ARG A 38 21.19 -12.95 0.06
CA ARG A 38 19.88 -13.20 -0.54
C ARG A 38 18.74 -12.99 0.42
N HIS A 39 18.92 -13.39 1.69
CA HIS A 39 17.93 -13.17 2.73
C HIS A 39 17.72 -11.68 2.95
N ASP A 40 18.80 -10.92 3.13
CA ASP A 40 18.75 -9.46 3.34
C ASP A 40 18.06 -8.76 2.15
N LYS A 41 18.38 -9.16 0.92
CA LYS A 41 17.74 -8.62 -0.29
C LYS A 41 16.24 -8.95 -0.33
N LEU A 42 15.86 -10.17 0.06
CA LEU A 42 14.46 -10.58 0.10
C LEU A 42 13.69 -9.79 1.15
N THR A 43 14.23 -9.68 2.37
CA THR A 43 13.64 -8.90 3.47
C THR A 43 13.43 -7.45 3.05
N LYS A 44 14.45 -6.83 2.45
CA LYS A 44 14.34 -5.47 1.90
C LYS A 44 13.23 -5.36 0.86
N THR A 45 13.20 -6.27 -0.11
CA THR A 45 12.19 -6.25 -1.18
C THR A 45 10.77 -6.39 -0.62
N VAL A 46 10.58 -7.23 0.40
CA VAL A 46 9.28 -7.40 1.07
C VAL A 46 8.89 -6.13 1.82
N SER A 47 9.84 -5.49 2.53
CA SER A 47 9.61 -4.21 3.20
C SER A 47 9.18 -3.12 2.21
N ASP A 48 9.92 -2.96 1.11
CA ASP A 48 9.60 -1.98 0.06
C ASP A 48 8.20 -2.22 -0.56
N LEU A 49 7.82 -3.49 -0.72
CA LEU A 49 6.48 -3.90 -1.17
C LEU A 49 5.39 -3.54 -0.15
N GLN A 50 5.65 -3.75 1.14
CA GLN A 50 4.71 -3.39 2.21
C GLN A 50 4.49 -1.88 2.24
N GLU A 51 5.56 -1.07 2.16
CA GLU A 51 5.46 0.39 2.08
C GLU A 51 4.67 0.84 0.86
N SER A 52 4.90 0.21 -0.29
CA SER A 52 4.16 0.50 -1.53
C SER A 52 2.66 0.17 -1.39
N LEU A 53 2.32 -0.94 -0.73
CA LEU A 53 0.93 -1.31 -0.46
C LEU A 53 0.26 -0.35 0.52
N ASP A 54 0.97 0.11 1.55
CA ASP A 54 0.45 1.09 2.49
C ASP A 54 0.21 2.44 1.81
N TYR A 55 1.13 2.87 0.94
CA TYR A 55 0.93 4.06 0.11
C TYR A 55 -0.27 3.91 -0.83
N LEU A 56 -0.41 2.78 -1.50
CA LEU A 56 -1.56 2.50 -2.38
C LEU A 56 -2.87 2.51 -1.58
N ARG A 57 -2.88 1.90 -0.41
CA ARG A 57 -4.04 1.88 0.48
C ARG A 57 -4.45 3.30 0.90
N LEU A 58 -3.49 4.16 1.22
CA LEU A 58 -3.77 5.57 1.52
C LEU A 58 -4.32 6.31 0.29
N SER A 59 -3.72 6.09 -0.88
CA SER A 59 -4.15 6.69 -2.15
C SER A 59 -5.59 6.33 -2.48
N ILE A 60 -5.99 5.07 -2.28
CA ILE A 60 -7.37 4.61 -2.47
C ILE A 60 -8.32 5.32 -1.50
N LYS A 61 -7.94 5.50 -0.23
CA LYS A 61 -8.78 6.22 0.74
C LYS A 61 -9.07 7.65 0.28
N TYR A 62 -8.05 8.35 -0.22
CA TYR A 62 -8.24 9.70 -0.76
C TYR A 62 -9.11 9.71 -2.01
N LEU A 63 -8.88 8.78 -2.95
CA LEU A 63 -9.67 8.71 -4.16
C LEU A 63 -11.16 8.46 -3.87
N VAL A 64 -11.46 7.56 -2.93
CA VAL A 64 -12.84 7.28 -2.51
C VAL A 64 -13.45 8.48 -1.78
N PHE A 65 -12.68 9.19 -0.97
CA PHE A 65 -13.13 10.41 -0.30
C PHE A 65 -13.49 11.51 -1.30
N ASP A 66 -12.61 11.78 -2.27
CA ASP A 66 -12.85 12.79 -3.31
C ASP A 66 -14.03 12.42 -4.20
N LEU A 67 -14.18 11.12 -4.53
CA LEU A 67 -15.33 10.62 -5.28
C LEU A 67 -16.64 10.87 -4.52
N GLU A 68 -16.69 10.58 -3.22
CA GLU A 68 -17.90 10.83 -2.43
C GLU A 68 -18.19 12.33 -2.28
N ALA A 69 -17.16 13.17 -2.15
CA ALA A 69 -17.32 14.63 -2.13
C ALA A 69 -17.93 15.15 -3.44
N THR A 70 -17.39 14.75 -4.59
CA THR A 70 -17.91 15.15 -5.91
C THR A 70 -19.31 14.58 -6.18
N ARG A 71 -19.61 13.37 -5.70
CA ARG A 71 -20.96 12.79 -5.79
C ARG A 71 -21.99 13.60 -5.01
N ARG A 72 -21.65 14.02 -3.78
CA ARG A 72 -22.53 14.86 -2.93
C ARG A 72 -22.74 16.24 -3.54
N GLU A 73 -21.67 16.84 -4.03
CA GLU A 73 -21.74 18.14 -4.70
C GLU A 73 -22.64 18.08 -5.94
N ASN A 74 -22.49 17.05 -6.78
CA ASN A 74 -23.35 16.88 -7.96
C ASN A 74 -24.82 16.74 -7.58
N ALA A 75 -25.13 15.94 -6.56
CA ALA A 75 -26.49 15.77 -6.07
C ALA A 75 -27.09 17.08 -5.54
N TYR A 76 -26.31 17.85 -4.79
CA TYR A 76 -26.72 19.18 -4.29
C TYR A 76 -27.00 20.15 -5.44
N LEU A 77 -26.10 20.22 -6.43
CA LEU A 77 -26.28 21.09 -7.60
C LEU A 77 -27.50 20.71 -8.44
N ARG A 78 -27.79 19.41 -8.62
CA ARG A 78 -29.00 18.96 -9.30
C ARG A 78 -30.27 19.39 -8.58
N LYS A 79 -30.30 19.23 -7.25
CA LYS A 79 -31.43 19.69 -6.42
C LYS A 79 -31.68 21.18 -6.57
N MET A 80 -30.62 22.00 -6.57
CA MET A 80 -30.74 23.45 -6.78
C MET A 80 -31.25 23.81 -8.18
N LEU A 81 -30.92 23.02 -9.21
CA LEU A 81 -31.45 23.23 -10.56
C LEU A 81 -32.92 22.86 -10.65
N GLU A 82 -33.32 21.73 -10.04
CA GLU A 82 -34.71 21.29 -9.97
C GLU A 82 -35.59 22.33 -9.25
N GLU A 83 -35.14 22.83 -8.09
CA GLU A 83 -35.85 23.88 -7.34
C GLU A 83 -36.03 25.16 -8.18
N LYS A 84 -34.98 25.61 -8.88
CA LYS A 84 -35.07 26.78 -9.78
C LYS A 84 -36.02 26.59 -10.95
N HIS A 85 -36.15 25.37 -11.49
CA HIS A 85 -37.10 25.09 -12.55
C HIS A 85 -38.54 25.11 -12.03
N THR A 86 -38.80 24.52 -10.85
CA THR A 86 -40.12 24.58 -10.21
C THR A 86 -40.54 26.02 -9.88
N ASP A 87 -39.65 26.83 -9.31
CA ASP A 87 -39.93 28.25 -9.02
C ASP A 87 -40.24 29.06 -10.30
N ALA A 88 -39.65 28.69 -11.44
CA ALA A 88 -39.88 29.34 -12.72
C ALA A 88 -41.22 28.92 -13.36
N ASP A 89 -41.61 27.66 -13.23
CA ASP A 89 -42.88 27.14 -13.76
C ASP A 89 -44.08 27.65 -12.94
N GLU A 90 -43.96 27.74 -11.61
CA GLU A 90 -45.03 28.31 -10.74
C GLU A 90 -45.25 29.81 -11.03
N ALA A 91 -44.19 30.55 -11.34
CA ALA A 91 -44.28 31.97 -11.69
C ALA A 91 -44.97 32.23 -13.04
N ASP A 92 -44.94 31.28 -13.98
CA ASP A 92 -45.61 31.39 -15.29
C ASP A 92 -47.11 31.04 -15.18
N ASP A 93 -47.44 30.03 -14.37
CA ASP A 93 -48.83 29.60 -14.09
C ASP A 93 -49.64 30.68 -13.34
N ASP A 94 -48.98 31.46 -12.47
CA ASP A 94 -49.58 32.61 -11.78
C ASP A 94 -49.85 33.80 -12.73
N ILE A 95 -49.13 33.91 -13.85
CA ILE A 95 -49.33 34.97 -14.85
C ILE A 95 -50.45 34.62 -15.83
N GLU A 96 -50.66 33.34 -16.16
CA GLU A 96 -51.75 32.89 -17.05
C GLU A 96 -53.15 32.93 -16.39
N GLN A 97 -53.25 33.00 -15.06
CA GLN A 97 -54.51 33.00 -14.32
C GLN A 97 -55.12 34.39 -14.02
N VAL A 98 -54.52 35.47 -14.52
CA VAL A 98 -54.98 36.88 -14.36
C VAL A 98 -55.50 37.44 -15.67
#